data_AF-A0A6A4I4D7-F1
#
_entry.id   AF-A0A6A4I4D7-F1
#
_cell.length_a   1.000
_cell.length_b   1.000
_cell.length_c   1.000
_cell.angle_alpha   90.00
_cell.angle_beta   90.00
_cell.angle_gamma   90.00
#
_symmetry.space_group_name_H-M   'P 1'
#
loop_
_entity.id
_entity.type
_entity.pdbx_description
1 polymer ?
#
loop_
_entity_poly.entity_id
_entity_poly.type
_entity_poly.pdbx_seq_one_letter_code
_entity_poly.pdbx_strand_id
1 'polypeptide(L)'
;MHSTAASDIYARLLLPHSHGYPLWIPEPNEILPTEYIDTGINVGDLGLVRQDGGFDFLFNIFPGADHTINKWLEKGPPEGYEPFPQNKHQFYRNSNQFSPGALGTLGDRKIELDAKASAQILGASAGGKINLELT
;
A
#
# COMPACT_ATOMS: atom_id res chain seq x y z
N MET A 1 -15.02 -5.37 17.17
CA MET A 1 -15.15 -4.02 16.60
C MET A 1 -14.35 -3.98 15.32
N HIS A 2 -14.94 -3.53 14.22
CA HIS A 2 -14.18 -3.30 12.99
C HIS A 2 -13.41 -1.99 13.13
N SER A 3 -12.14 -1.99 12.72
CA SER A 3 -11.34 -0.77 12.69
C SER A 3 -11.93 0.21 11.68
N THR A 4 -11.93 1.50 12.04
CA THR A 4 -12.37 2.61 11.18
C THR A 4 -11.20 3.34 10.51
N ALA A 5 -9.96 2.84 10.69
CA ALA A 5 -8.80 3.40 10.02
C ALA A 5 -8.91 3.19 8.50
N ALA A 6 -8.59 4.22 7.72
CA ALA A 6 -8.65 4.15 6.26
C ALA A 6 -7.75 3.03 5.70
N SER A 7 -6.57 2.85 6.28
CA SER A 7 -5.63 1.78 5.96
C SER A 7 -6.23 0.38 6.14
N ASP A 8 -6.92 0.14 7.25
CA ASP A 8 -7.57 -1.13 7.53
C ASP A 8 -8.77 -1.38 6.61
N ILE A 9 -9.54 -0.35 6.29
CA ILE A 9 -10.65 -0.44 5.34
C ILE A 9 -10.10 -0.78 3.96
N TYR A 10 -9.07 -0.06 3.51
CA TYR A 10 -8.39 -0.28 2.24
C TYR A 10 -7.87 -1.72 2.14
N ALA A 11 -7.19 -2.20 3.19
CA ALA A 11 -6.70 -3.57 3.22
C ALA A 11 -7.82 -4.62 3.17
N ARG A 12 -8.89 -4.43 3.94
CA ARG A 12 -10.04 -5.34 3.93
C ARG A 12 -10.74 -5.42 2.58
N LEU A 13 -10.80 -4.31 1.84
CA LEU A 13 -11.45 -4.28 0.53
C LEU A 13 -10.60 -4.96 -0.56
N LEU A 14 -9.27 -4.86 -0.48
CA LEU A 14 -8.38 -5.37 -1.51
C LEU A 14 -7.86 -6.79 -1.23
N LEU A 15 -7.72 -7.20 0.02
CA LEU A 15 -7.28 -8.57 0.39
C LEU A 15 -8.06 -9.69 -0.31
N PRO A 16 -9.39 -9.63 -0.48
CA PRO A 16 -10.15 -10.66 -1.21
C PRO A 16 -9.71 -10.84 -2.68
N HIS A 17 -9.11 -9.82 -3.30
CA HIS A 17 -8.61 -9.88 -4.68
C HIS A 17 -7.30 -10.68 -4.79
N SER A 18 -6.70 -11.11 -3.68
CA SER A 18 -5.57 -12.03 -3.65
C SER A 18 -4.33 -11.55 -4.42
N HIS A 19 -4.05 -10.24 -4.38
CA HIS A 19 -2.89 -9.61 -5.01
C HIS A 19 -1.76 -9.26 -4.03
N GLY A 20 -1.80 -9.82 -2.83
CA GLY A 20 -0.88 -9.50 -1.73
C GLY A 20 -1.50 -8.54 -0.71
N TYR A 21 -0.69 -8.10 0.25
CA TYR A 21 -1.11 -7.16 1.27
C TYR A 21 -0.99 -5.71 0.73
N PRO A 22 -2.10 -4.95 0.66
CA PRO A 22 -2.09 -3.59 0.14
C PRO A 22 -1.62 -2.60 1.22
N LEU A 23 -0.64 -1.77 0.90
CA LEU A 23 -0.17 -0.69 1.76
C LEU A 23 -0.94 0.60 1.47
N TRP A 24 -1.33 1.32 2.52
CA TRP A 24 -2.04 2.60 2.39
C TRP A 24 -1.08 3.75 2.09
N ILE A 25 0.12 3.71 2.68
CA ILE A 25 1.21 4.65 2.44
C ILE A 25 2.40 3.81 1.95
N PRO A 26 2.50 3.55 0.64
CA PRO A 26 3.55 2.69 0.10
C PRO A 26 4.93 3.36 0.05
N GLU A 27 5.01 4.68 0.22
CA GLU A 27 6.25 5.44 0.08
C GLU A 27 7.30 5.06 1.14
N PRO A 28 8.55 4.79 0.74
CA PRO A 28 9.62 4.50 1.67
C PRO A 28 10.01 5.73 2.49
N ASN A 29 10.59 5.51 3.67
CA ASN A 29 11.15 6.59 4.48
C ASN A 29 12.39 7.20 3.80
N GLU A 30 12.47 8.53 3.75
CA GLU A 30 13.56 9.30 3.14
C GLU A 30 14.93 9.07 3.79
N ILE A 31 14.97 8.52 5.02
CA ILE A 31 16.22 8.19 5.72
C ILE A 31 16.84 6.86 5.24
N LEU A 32 16.12 6.08 4.44
CA LEU A 32 16.60 4.78 3.94
C LEU A 32 17.69 4.96 2.87
N PRO A 33 18.52 3.93 2.60
CA PRO A 33 19.50 4.01 1.53
C PRO A 33 18.85 4.35 0.20
N THR A 34 19.51 5.18 -0.62
CA THR A 34 19.03 5.57 -1.95
C THR A 34 18.68 4.35 -2.81
N GLU A 35 19.48 3.29 -2.75
CA GLU A 35 19.20 2.03 -3.46
C GLU A 35 17.82 1.46 -3.10
N TYR A 36 17.44 1.49 -1.82
CA TYR A 36 16.12 1.02 -1.37
C TYR A 36 15.00 1.98 -1.76
N ILE A 37 15.24 3.30 -1.70
CA ILE A 37 14.27 4.31 -2.13
C ILE A 37 13.94 4.16 -3.62
N ASP A 38 14.97 3.95 -4.45
CA ASP A 38 14.82 3.82 -5.91
C ASP A 38 14.11 2.52 -6.30
N THR A 39 14.36 1.42 -5.58
CA THR A 39 13.70 0.12 -5.86
C THR A 39 12.33 -0.01 -5.20
N GLY A 40 12.11 0.71 -4.11
CA GLY A 40 10.98 0.50 -3.21
C GLY A 40 11.03 -0.85 -2.49
N ILE A 41 9.88 -1.25 -1.94
CA ILE A 41 9.69 -2.53 -1.25
C ILE A 41 9.95 -3.68 -2.22
N ASN A 42 10.71 -4.66 -1.76
CA ASN A 42 11.17 -5.81 -2.52
C ASN A 42 10.88 -7.12 -1.79
N VAL A 43 10.94 -8.22 -2.54
CA VAL A 43 10.78 -9.56 -1.96
C VAL A 43 11.91 -9.81 -0.97
N GLY A 44 11.56 -10.37 0.19
CA GLY A 44 12.50 -10.65 1.27
C GLY A 44 12.65 -9.52 2.28
N ASP A 45 11.98 -8.38 2.07
CA ASP A 45 11.97 -7.31 3.07
C ASP A 45 11.26 -7.77 4.33
N LEU A 46 11.96 -7.63 5.45
CA LEU A 46 11.38 -7.71 6.77
C LEU A 46 11.08 -6.30 7.26
N GLY A 47 9.89 -6.10 7.80
CA GLY A 47 9.47 -4.80 8.28
C GLY A 47 8.18 -4.83 9.10
N LEU A 48 7.75 -3.65 9.52
CA LEU A 48 6.56 -3.44 10.35
C LEU A 48 5.52 -2.64 9.56
N VAL A 49 4.28 -3.14 9.52
CA VAL A 49 3.15 -2.35 9.04
C VAL A 49 2.71 -1.41 10.16
N ARG A 50 2.79 -0.11 9.90
CA ARG A 50 2.44 0.94 10.85
C ARG A 50 0.93 1.13 10.95
N GLN A 51 0.48 1.74 12.04
CA GLN A 51 -0.93 2.01 12.29
C GLN A 51 -1.56 2.95 11.24
N ASP A 52 -0.77 3.88 10.70
CA ASP A 52 -1.19 4.75 9.60
C ASP A 52 -1.19 4.04 8.24
N GLY A 53 -0.81 2.76 8.19
CA GLY A 53 -0.79 1.93 6.99
C GLY A 53 0.46 2.09 6.13
N GLY A 54 1.52 2.73 6.66
CA GLY A 54 2.86 2.69 6.09
C GLY A 54 3.63 1.41 6.42
N PHE A 55 4.85 1.30 5.87
CA PHE A 55 5.75 0.17 6.10
C PHE A 55 7.14 0.66 6.53
N ASP A 56 7.56 0.28 7.75
CA ASP A 56 8.91 0.51 8.22
C ASP A 56 9.78 -0.70 7.86
N PHE A 57 10.67 -0.49 6.89
CA PHE A 57 11.70 -1.47 6.54
C PHE A 57 12.64 -1.72 7.73
N LEU A 58 13.14 -2.95 7.88
CA LEU A 58 14.16 -3.33 8.86
C LEU A 58 15.43 -3.84 8.15
N PHE A 59 15.32 -4.91 7.37
CA PHE A 59 16.40 -5.44 6.54
C PHE A 59 15.82 -6.45 5.52
N ASN A 60 16.58 -6.79 4.48
CA ASN A 60 16.20 -7.83 3.54
C ASN A 60 16.89 -9.15 3.88
N ILE A 61 16.14 -10.26 3.81
CA ILE A 61 16.62 -11.59 4.23
C ILE A 61 17.55 -12.28 3.21
N PHE A 62 17.69 -11.78 1.98
CA PHE A 62 18.54 -12.42 0.97
C PHE A 62 19.99 -11.93 0.96
N PRO A 63 20.30 -10.63 1.11
CA PRO A 63 21.66 -10.17 1.15
C PRO A 63 22.32 -10.37 2.54
N GLY A 64 23.65 -10.41 2.53
CA GLY A 64 24.50 -10.41 3.72
C GLY A 64 24.23 -9.24 4.67
N ALA A 65 24.61 -9.39 5.94
CA ALA A 65 24.65 -8.27 6.88
C ALA A 65 25.54 -7.11 6.38
N ASP A 66 26.55 -7.44 5.57
CA ASP A 66 27.48 -6.49 4.98
C ASP A 66 26.96 -5.72 3.76
N HIS A 67 25.77 -6.05 3.25
CA HIS A 67 25.20 -5.39 2.09
C HIS A 67 24.66 -4.00 2.46
N THR A 68 24.76 -3.04 1.55
CA THR A 68 24.31 -1.64 1.76
C THR A 68 22.87 -1.56 2.30
N ILE A 69 21.95 -2.33 1.68
CA ILE A 69 20.54 -2.43 2.08
C ILE A 69 20.31 -2.99 3.50
N ASN A 70 21.27 -3.69 4.11
CA ASN A 70 21.14 -4.23 5.47
C ASN A 70 22.01 -3.45 6.48
N LYS A 71 22.98 -2.67 5.99
CA LYS A 71 23.87 -1.82 6.79
C LYS A 71 23.26 -0.51 7.26
N TRP A 72 22.10 -0.11 6.73
CA TRP A 72 21.43 1.12 7.16
C TRP A 72 20.97 1.05 8.62
N LEU A 73 20.66 -0.16 9.11
CA LEU A 73 20.38 -0.39 10.51
C LEU A 73 21.73 -0.27 11.25
N GLU A 74 21.86 0.67 12.19
CA GLU A 74 23.15 0.93 12.87
C GLU A 74 23.79 -0.32 13.49
N LYS A 75 22.96 -1.29 13.92
CA LYS A 75 23.39 -2.57 14.50
C LYS A 75 23.41 -3.73 13.50
N GLY A 76 22.97 -3.49 12.27
CA GLY A 76 22.72 -4.52 11.25
C GLY A 76 21.58 -5.48 11.63
N PRO A 77 21.39 -6.55 10.84
CA PRO A 77 20.50 -7.65 11.19
C PRO A 77 20.86 -8.30 12.54
N PRO A 78 19.97 -9.14 13.13
CA PRO A 78 20.25 -9.85 14.38
C PRO A 78 21.58 -10.61 14.38
N GLU A 79 22.20 -10.74 15.55
CA GLU A 79 23.44 -11.51 15.71
C GLU A 79 23.26 -12.96 15.22
N GLY A 80 24.22 -13.45 14.43
CA GLY A 80 24.15 -14.77 13.80
C GLY A 80 23.18 -14.85 12.61
N TYR A 81 22.74 -13.71 12.07
CA TYR A 81 21.97 -13.69 10.82
C TYR A 81 22.78 -14.29 9.67
N GLU A 82 22.23 -15.35 9.10
CA GLU A 82 22.71 -15.98 7.87
C GLU A 82 21.72 -15.67 6.74
N PRO A 83 22.19 -15.17 5.60
CA PRO A 83 21.31 -14.83 4.49
C PRO A 83 20.56 -16.04 3.96
N PHE A 84 19.28 -15.84 3.65
CA PHE A 84 18.47 -16.89 3.08
C PHE A 84 18.94 -17.19 1.66
N PRO A 85 19.16 -18.48 1.30
CA PRO A 85 19.65 -18.84 -0.03
C PRO A 85 18.62 -18.44 -1.09
N GLN A 86 18.95 -17.43 -1.90
CA GLN A 86 18.05 -16.94 -2.93
C GLN A 86 18.05 -17.89 -4.13
N ASN A 87 16.90 -18.51 -4.41
CA ASN A 87 16.69 -19.23 -5.66
C ASN A 87 15.87 -18.35 -6.63
N LYS A 88 16.47 -17.99 -7.77
CA LYS A 88 15.82 -17.13 -8.78
C LYS A 88 14.53 -17.73 -9.37
N HIS A 89 14.32 -19.02 -9.22
CA HIS A 89 13.11 -19.72 -9.68
C HIS A 89 12.02 -19.82 -8.60
N GLN A 90 12.29 -19.35 -7.38
CA GLN A 90 11.36 -19.45 -6.26
C GLN A 90 10.22 -18.43 -6.35
N PHE A 91 10.44 -17.31 -7.01
CA PHE A 91 9.44 -16.26 -7.15
C PHE A 91 8.74 -16.37 -8.50
N TYR A 92 7.43 -16.64 -8.45
CA TYR A 92 6.57 -16.57 -9.62
C TYR A 92 6.52 -15.12 -10.12
N ARG A 93 7.01 -14.88 -11.33
CA ARG A 93 6.93 -13.60 -12.00
C ARG A 93 6.02 -13.73 -13.21
N ASN A 94 4.88 -13.05 -13.17
CA ASN A 94 3.97 -12.97 -14.29
C ASN A 94 3.85 -11.52 -14.75
N SER A 95 4.55 -11.19 -15.83
CA SER A 95 4.46 -9.86 -16.46
C SER A 95 3.07 -9.52 -16.99
N ASN A 96 2.19 -10.52 -17.12
CA ASN A 96 0.81 -10.37 -17.57
C ASN A 96 -0.19 -10.44 -16.41
N GLN A 97 0.26 -10.36 -15.16
CA GLN A 97 -0.61 -10.45 -13.97
C GLN A 97 -1.67 -9.33 -13.96
N PHE A 98 -1.31 -8.16 -14.48
CA PHE A 98 -2.24 -7.06 -14.70
C PHE A 98 -2.20 -6.68 -16.18
N SER A 99 -3.35 -6.67 -16.83
CA SER A 99 -3.45 -6.13 -18.18
C SER A 99 -3.02 -4.65 -18.17
N PRO A 100 -2.26 -4.17 -19.17
CA PRO A 100 -2.01 -2.75 -19.32
C PRO A 100 -3.34 -1.96 -19.25
N GLY A 101 -3.47 -1.05 -18.29
CA GLY A 101 -4.70 -0.28 -18.04
C GLY A 101 -5.65 -0.84 -16.97
N ALA A 102 -5.38 -2.02 -16.39
CA ALA A 102 -6.19 -2.57 -15.29
C ALA A 102 -6.02 -1.80 -13.97
N LEU A 103 -4.84 -1.18 -13.77
CA LEU A 103 -4.53 -0.30 -12.66
C LEU A 103 -4.27 1.10 -13.24
N GLY A 104 -5.35 1.80 -13.55
CA GLY A 104 -5.31 3.23 -13.87
C GLY A 104 -5.75 4.03 -12.66
N THR A 105 -5.07 5.12 -12.36
CA THR A 105 -5.74 6.20 -11.63
C THR A 105 -6.89 6.66 -12.52
N LEU A 106 -8.12 6.70 -11.98
CA LEU A 106 -9.13 7.60 -12.54
C LEU A 106 -8.67 9.03 -12.18
N GLY A 107 -7.60 9.48 -12.83
CA GLY A 107 -7.04 10.81 -12.65
C GLY A 107 -8.13 11.84 -12.90
N ASP A 108 -8.38 12.65 -11.88
CA ASP A 108 -9.05 13.94 -11.92
C ASP A 108 -10.32 14.03 -12.78
N ARG A 109 -11.30 13.12 -12.60
CA ARG A 109 -12.67 13.61 -12.74
C ARG A 109 -12.96 14.45 -11.51
N LYS A 110 -12.81 15.77 -11.63
CA LYS A 110 -13.58 16.70 -10.81
C LYS A 110 -15.03 16.26 -10.93
N ILE A 111 -15.55 15.59 -9.90
CA ILE A 111 -16.98 15.43 -9.74
C ILE A 111 -17.47 16.82 -9.36
N GLU A 112 -17.83 17.60 -10.38
CA GLU A 112 -18.51 18.86 -10.18
C GLU A 112 -19.91 18.52 -9.67
N LEU A 113 -20.06 18.52 -8.34
CA LEU A 113 -21.33 18.36 -7.67
C LEU A 113 -22.16 19.61 -7.93
N ASP A 114 -22.97 19.56 -8.99
CA ASP A 114 -23.94 20.60 -9.30
C ASP A 114 -25.06 20.58 -8.23
N ALA A 115 -24.82 21.25 -7.12
CA ALA A 115 -25.79 21.40 -6.04
C ALA A 115 -26.84 22.43 -6.48
N LYS A 116 -27.86 21.99 -7.22
CA LYS A 116 -29.08 22.79 -7.44
C LYS A 116 -29.88 22.87 -6.14
N ALA A 117 -29.53 23.84 -5.30
CA ALA A 117 -30.34 24.23 -4.14
C ALA A 117 -31.60 24.96 -4.63
N SER A 118 -32.72 24.25 -4.72
CA SER A 118 -34.05 24.87 -4.87
C SER A 118 -34.62 25.05 -3.47
N ALA A 119 -34.50 26.26 -2.91
CA ALA A 119 -35.14 26.57 -1.64
C ALA A 119 -36.65 26.74 -1.85
N GLN A 120 -37.44 25.77 -1.38
CA GLN A 120 -38.82 26.01 -0.99
C GLN A 120 -38.93 25.83 0.52
N ILE A 121 -39.17 26.94 1.22
CA ILE A 121 -39.39 26.95 2.66
C ILE A 121 -40.85 26.54 2.90
N LEU A 122 -41.08 25.36 3.49
CA LEU A 122 -41.71 25.14 4.80
C LEU A 122 -42.21 23.68 4.92
N GLY A 123 -41.59 22.94 5.85
CA GLY A 123 -42.25 21.88 6.62
C GLY A 123 -42.43 20.51 5.95
N ALA A 124 -41.40 19.66 6.00
CA ALA A 124 -41.54 18.22 6.29
C ALA A 124 -40.14 17.57 6.34
N SER A 125 -39.88 16.82 7.42
CA SER A 125 -38.73 15.93 7.55
C SER A 125 -38.87 14.74 6.60
N ALA A 126 -37.90 14.52 5.71
CA ALA A 126 -37.76 13.25 5.00
C ALA A 126 -36.29 13.02 4.65
N GLY A 127 -35.72 11.95 5.23
CA GLY A 127 -34.35 11.53 4.99
C GLY A 127 -34.12 11.19 3.51
N GLY A 128 -33.12 11.84 2.91
CA GLY A 128 -32.67 11.56 1.56
C GLY A 128 -31.65 10.41 1.54
N LYS A 129 -31.96 9.34 0.82
CA LYS A 129 -30.94 8.38 0.36
C LYS A 129 -30.24 8.97 -0.86
N ILE A 130 -28.92 8.97 -0.85
CA ILE A 130 -28.12 9.22 -2.05
C ILE A 130 -27.82 7.87 -2.72
N ASN A 131 -28.22 7.71 -3.98
CA ASN A 131 -27.77 6.62 -4.83
C ASN A 131 -26.71 7.19 -5.77
N LEU A 132 -25.53 6.58 -5.77
CA LEU A 132 -24.44 6.91 -6.66
C LEU A 132 -24.45 5.88 -7.80
N GLU A 133 -24.88 6.28 -9.00
CA GLU A 133 -24.65 5.48 -10.20
C GLU A 133 -23.39 5.98 -10.89
N LEU A 134 -22.50 5.05 -11.20
CA LEU A 134 -21.24 5.31 -11.90
C LEU A 134 -21.43 4.91 -13.37
N THR A 135 -21.32 5.89 -14.27
CA THR A 135 -21.31 5.68 -15.73
C THR A 135 -19.88 5.65 -16.27
#